data_AF-A0A7S0ATD9-F1
#
_entry.id   AF-A0A7S0ATD9-F1
#
_cell.length_a   1.000
_cell.length_b   1.000
_cell.length_c   1.000
_cell.angle_alpha   90.00
_cell.angle_beta   90.00
_cell.angle_gamma   90.00
#
_symmetry.space_group_name_H-M   'P 1'
#
loop_
_entity.id
_entity.type
_entity.pdbx_description
1 polymer ?
#
loop_
_entity_poly.entity_id
_entity_poly.type
_entity_poly.pdbx_seq_one_letter_code
_entity_poly.pdbx_strand_id
1 'polypeptide(L)'
;GLGVPLFSRMVACGVPPFMLDTQYRMHPAISMFCSDLFYGGKLLDGVSPPERRPLAGFPWPREEFPVAFVPVTHGFETDDGVSKLNEAEAAAACDAVSALIEGGCPPSEIAVVTP
;
A
#
# COMPACT_ATOMS: atom_id res chain seq x y z
N GLY A 1 27.15 -5.48 12.06
CA GLY A 1 27.21 -6.77 11.34
C GLY A 1 25.86 -7.45 11.23
N LEU A 2 25.19 -7.73 12.37
CA LEU A 2 23.94 -8.51 12.44
C LEU A 2 22.72 -7.89 11.72
N GLY A 3 22.70 -6.57 11.50
CA GLY A 3 21.61 -5.89 10.78
C GLY A 3 21.72 -5.92 9.25
N VAL A 4 22.76 -6.54 8.68
CA VAL A 4 22.93 -6.64 7.22
C VAL A 4 22.57 -8.06 6.78
N PRO A 5 21.47 -8.24 6.03
CA PRO A 5 21.09 -9.54 5.50
C PRO A 5 22.19 -10.15 4.62
N LEU A 6 22.25 -11.48 4.56
CA LEU A 6 23.21 -12.21 3.73
C LEU A 6 23.16 -11.75 2.27
N PHE A 7 21.95 -11.55 1.73
CA PHE A 7 21.73 -11.09 0.36
C PHE A 7 22.44 -9.76 0.09
N SER A 8 22.21 -8.75 0.93
CA SER A 8 22.85 -7.43 0.80
C SER A 8 24.37 -7.52 0.87
N ARG A 9 24.91 -8.41 1.72
CA ARG A 9 26.35 -8.66 1.79
C ARG A 9 26.90 -9.31 0.51
N MET A 10 26.18 -10.27 -0.07
CA MET A 10 26.59 -10.88 -1.35
C MET A 10 26.61 -9.86 -2.48
N VAL A 11 25.60 -8.99 -2.56
CA VAL A 11 25.57 -7.88 -3.52
C VAL A 11 26.76 -6.94 -3.32
N ALA A 12 27.08 -6.58 -2.07
CA ALA A 12 28.24 -5.76 -1.74
C ALA A 12 29.59 -6.42 -2.10
N CYS A 13 29.66 -7.76 -2.08
CA CYS A 13 30.82 -8.52 -2.56
C CYS A 13 30.88 -8.66 -4.09
N GLY A 14 29.99 -8.02 -4.84
CA GLY A 14 29.99 -8.00 -6.30
C GLY A 14 29.16 -9.09 -6.97
N VAL A 15 28.33 -9.85 -6.24
CA VAL A 15 27.38 -10.78 -6.84
C VAL A 15 26.17 -9.99 -7.39
N PRO A 16 25.96 -9.92 -8.72
CA PRO A 16 24.88 -9.12 -9.27
C PRO A 16 23.52 -9.76 -8.98
N PRO A 17 22.55 -9.00 -8.42
CA PRO A 17 21.20 -9.52 -8.23
C PRO A 17 20.47 -9.58 -9.58
N PHE A 18 19.63 -10.61 -9.75
CA PHE A 18 18.69 -10.70 -10.86
C PHE A 18 17.32 -10.20 -10.41
N MET A 19 16.82 -9.14 -11.05
CA MET A 19 15.53 -8.55 -10.74
C MET A 19 14.44 -9.23 -11.57
N LEU A 20 13.38 -9.70 -10.91
CA LEU A 20 12.12 -9.98 -11.58
C LEU A 20 11.41 -8.64 -11.79
N ASP A 21 11.24 -8.26 -13.04
CA ASP A 21 10.85 -6.91 -13.44
C ASP A 21 9.35 -6.74 -13.67
N THR A 22 8.55 -7.80 -13.65
CA THR A 22 7.11 -7.73 -13.94
C THR A 22 6.28 -8.06 -12.71
N GLN A 23 5.38 -7.15 -12.31
CA GLN A 23 4.44 -7.32 -11.20
C GLN A 23 3.04 -7.70 -11.69
N TYR A 24 2.34 -8.59 -10.97
CA TYR A 24 1.00 -9.07 -11.32
C TYR A 24 -0.05 -8.82 -10.23
N ARG A 25 0.32 -8.09 -9.17
CA ARG A 25 -0.51 -7.93 -7.97
C ARG A 25 -1.39 -6.68 -8.05
N MET A 26 -0.78 -5.51 -8.15
CA MET A 26 -1.42 -4.22 -7.93
C MET A 26 -1.84 -3.56 -9.25
N HIS A 27 -2.80 -2.61 -9.16
CA HIS A 27 -3.18 -1.76 -10.29
C HIS A 27 -1.97 -0.92 -10.78
N PRO A 28 -1.79 -0.67 -12.09
CA PRO A 28 -0.67 0.13 -12.62
C PRO A 28 -0.47 1.51 -11.97
N ALA A 29 -1.56 2.15 -11.57
CA ALA A 29 -1.47 3.44 -10.90
C ALA A 29 -0.90 3.36 -9.46
N ILE A 30 -1.01 2.21 -8.79
CA ILE A 30 -0.36 1.95 -7.49
C ILE A 30 1.13 1.63 -7.71
N SER A 31 1.45 0.81 -8.72
CA SER A 31 2.83 0.38 -9.00
C SER A 31 3.73 1.53 -9.45
N MET A 32 3.18 2.51 -10.17
CA MET A 32 3.91 3.68 -10.69
C MET A 32 4.80 4.34 -9.64
N PHE A 33 4.25 4.70 -8.47
CA PHE A 33 5.01 5.35 -7.41
C PHE A 33 6.15 4.47 -6.88
N CYS A 34 5.86 3.19 -6.61
CA CYS A 34 6.85 2.27 -6.09
C CYS A 34 7.96 1.96 -7.11
N SER A 35 7.59 1.80 -8.39
CA SER A 35 8.51 1.55 -9.51
C SER A 35 9.53 2.67 -9.62
N ASP A 36 9.07 3.92 -9.65
CA ASP A 36 9.95 5.08 -9.80
C ASP A 36 10.85 5.27 -8.57
N LEU A 37 10.28 5.21 -7.37
CA LEU A 37 11.00 5.54 -6.14
C LEU A 37 12.01 4.46 -5.72
N PHE A 38 11.66 3.18 -5.84
CA PHE A 38 12.46 2.08 -5.28
C PHE A 38 13.14 1.20 -6.33
N TYR A 39 12.62 1.19 -7.56
CA TYR A 39 13.11 0.31 -8.62
C TYR A 39 13.68 1.07 -9.84
N GLY A 40 13.77 2.40 -9.75
CA GLY A 40 14.30 3.24 -10.84
C GLY A 40 13.50 3.13 -12.13
N GLY A 41 12.18 2.96 -12.02
CA GLY A 41 11.25 2.85 -13.16
C GLY A 41 11.32 1.52 -13.92
N LYS A 42 12.01 0.51 -13.38
CA LYS A 42 12.21 -0.79 -14.05
C LYS A 42 11.11 -1.81 -13.80
N LEU A 43 10.19 -1.55 -12.87
CA LEU A 43 9.09 -2.47 -12.57
C LEU A 43 7.95 -2.25 -13.57
N LEU A 44 7.64 -3.28 -14.35
CA LEU A 44 6.60 -3.36 -15.37
C LEU A 44 5.31 -3.98 -14.81
N ASP A 45 4.18 -3.64 -15.42
CA ASP A 45 2.87 -4.19 -15.07
C ASP A 45 2.48 -5.34 -16.01
N GLY A 46 2.28 -6.53 -15.42
CA GLY A 46 1.73 -7.70 -16.09
C GLY A 46 0.20 -7.78 -16.03
N VAL A 47 -0.46 -6.74 -15.50
CA VAL A 47 -1.91 -6.61 -15.38
C VAL A 47 -2.37 -5.26 -15.93
N SER A 48 -3.55 -5.21 -16.50
CA SER A 48 -4.15 -4.00 -17.05
C SER A 48 -5.04 -3.27 -16.03
N PRO A 49 -5.28 -1.94 -16.19
CA PRO A 49 -6.19 -1.19 -15.32
C PRO A 49 -7.58 -1.83 -15.13
N PRO A 50 -8.24 -2.35 -16.20
CA PRO A 50 -9.54 -3.00 -16.07
C PRO A 50 -9.55 -4.29 -15.23
N GLU A 51 -8.41 -4.94 -15.00
CA GLU A 51 -8.27 -6.15 -14.18
C GLU A 51 -8.12 -5.84 -12.68
N ARG A 52 -7.89 -4.58 -12.32
CA ARG A 52 -7.67 -4.12 -10.94
C ARG A 52 -8.45 -2.84 -10.64
N ARG A 53 -9.71 -2.79 -11.08
CA ARG A 53 -10.58 -1.61 -10.92
C ARG A 53 -10.73 -1.23 -9.44
N PRO A 54 -10.91 0.07 -9.15
CA PRO A 54 -11.30 0.50 -7.81
C PRO A 54 -12.56 -0.22 -7.31
N LEU A 55 -12.54 -0.58 -6.04
CA LEU A 55 -13.66 -1.23 -5.38
C LEU A 55 -14.84 -0.26 -5.27
N ALA A 56 -16.07 -0.76 -5.35
CA ALA A 56 -17.25 0.07 -5.14
C ALA A 56 -17.40 0.49 -3.67
N GLY A 57 -18.27 1.48 -3.41
CA GLY A 57 -18.63 1.92 -2.07
C GLY A 57 -17.69 2.98 -1.47
N PHE A 58 -16.40 2.95 -1.80
CA PHE A 58 -15.46 3.97 -1.34
C PHE A 58 -15.45 5.21 -2.27
N PRO A 59 -15.44 6.45 -1.73
CA PRO A 59 -15.42 7.68 -2.52
C PRO A 59 -14.02 7.97 -3.05
N TRP A 60 -13.59 7.24 -4.07
CA TRP A 60 -12.29 7.45 -4.72
C TRP A 60 -12.18 8.88 -5.28
N PRO A 61 -11.10 9.62 -4.99
CA PRO A 61 -10.89 10.98 -5.54
C PRO A 61 -10.85 11.00 -7.07
N ARG A 62 -10.49 9.88 -7.69
CA ARG A 62 -10.48 9.65 -9.13
C ARG A 62 -11.07 8.27 -9.41
N GLU A 63 -12.11 8.20 -10.24
CA GLU A 63 -12.86 6.97 -10.51
C GLU A 63 -12.01 5.83 -11.11
N GLU A 64 -10.91 6.16 -11.78
CA GLU A 64 -10.00 5.18 -12.41
C GLU A 64 -8.78 4.85 -11.54
N PHE A 65 -8.62 5.48 -10.37
CA PHE A 65 -7.42 5.36 -9.56
C PHE A 65 -7.76 4.78 -8.16
N PRO A 66 -7.37 3.53 -7.85
CA PRO A 66 -7.64 2.91 -6.56
C PRO A 66 -6.67 3.38 -5.46
N VAL A 67 -6.46 4.69 -5.34
CA VAL A 67 -5.63 5.31 -4.30
C VAL A 67 -6.29 6.58 -3.81
N ALA A 68 -6.41 6.70 -2.49
CA ALA A 68 -6.89 7.90 -1.83
C ALA A 68 -5.99 8.24 -0.65
N PHE A 69 -5.72 9.54 -0.47
CA PHE A 69 -5.12 10.06 0.75
C PHE A 69 -6.23 10.78 1.51
N VAL A 70 -6.59 10.26 2.69
CA VAL A 70 -7.71 10.77 3.49
C VAL A 70 -7.16 11.64 4.62
N PRO A 71 -7.26 12.97 4.55
CA PRO A 71 -6.76 13.85 5.61
C PRO A 71 -7.67 13.77 6.84
N VAL A 72 -7.09 13.47 8.01
CA VAL A 72 -7.79 13.51 9.30
C VAL A 72 -7.28 14.71 10.09
N THR A 73 -8.01 15.83 10.02
CA THR A 73 -7.54 17.14 10.52
C THR A 73 -7.68 17.35 12.02
N HIS A 74 -8.45 16.51 12.70
CA HIS A 74 -8.78 16.65 14.13
C HIS A 74 -8.24 15.50 14.99
N GLY A 75 -7.31 14.70 14.46
CA GLY A 75 -6.70 13.61 15.20
C GLY A 75 -5.71 14.10 16.26
N PHE A 76 -5.67 13.38 17.38
CA PHE A 76 -4.65 13.55 18.42
C PHE A 76 -3.96 12.21 18.65
N GLU A 77 -2.64 12.23 18.56
CA GLU A 77 -1.81 11.07 18.90
C GLU A 77 -1.72 10.95 20.42
N THR A 78 -2.01 9.76 20.94
CA THR A 78 -1.79 9.38 22.33
C THR A 78 -0.67 8.35 22.40
N ASP A 79 0.22 8.50 23.37
CA ASP A 79 1.39 7.65 23.59
C ASP A 79 1.21 6.87 24.90
N ASP A 80 1.37 5.55 24.87
CA ASP A 80 1.30 4.69 26.06
C ASP A 80 2.69 4.38 26.67
N GLY A 81 3.74 4.99 26.13
CA GLY A 81 5.15 4.84 26.50
C GLY A 81 5.94 3.90 25.56
N VAL A 82 5.26 3.04 24.79
CA VAL A 82 5.90 2.11 23.83
C VAL A 82 5.19 2.06 22.48
N SER A 83 3.97 2.59 22.40
CA SER A 83 3.12 2.59 21.21
C SER A 83 2.31 3.89 21.12
N LYS A 84 1.78 4.14 19.93
CA LYS A 84 0.99 5.32 19.59
C LYS A 84 -0.36 4.91 19.06
N LEU A 85 -1.38 5.72 19.35
CA LEU A 85 -2.72 5.55 18.79
C LEU A 85 -3.34 6.88 18.41
N ASN A 86 -4.24 6.86 17.43
CA ASN A 86 -5.04 8.01 17.03
C ASN A 86 -6.48 7.55 16.79
N GLU A 87 -7.39 7.92 17.70
CA GLU A 87 -8.79 7.52 17.64
C GLU A 87 -9.52 8.07 16.40
N ALA A 88 -9.17 9.28 15.95
CA ALA A 88 -9.80 9.89 14.78
C ALA A 88 -9.39 9.18 13.49
N GLU A 89 -8.12 8.77 13.37
CA GLU A 89 -7.66 7.96 12.24
C GLU A 89 -8.27 6.55 12.26
N ALA A 90 -8.40 5.95 13.45
CA ALA A 90 -9.06 4.66 13.61
C ALA A 90 -10.54 4.72 13.18
N ALA A 91 -11.26 5.78 13.56
CA ALA A 91 -12.65 6.00 13.12
C ALA A 91 -12.74 6.15 11.59
N ALA A 92 -11.86 6.96 10.98
CA ALA A 92 -11.83 7.11 9.53
C ALA A 92 -11.49 5.79 8.80
N ALA A 93 -10.60 4.97 9.37
CA ALA A 93 -10.32 3.63 8.84
C ALA A 93 -11.56 2.70 8.93
N CYS A 94 -12.29 2.72 10.04
CA CYS A 94 -13.55 1.97 10.20
C CYS A 94 -14.62 2.41 9.20
N ASP A 95 -14.76 3.71 8.94
CA ASP A 95 -15.69 4.24 7.95
C ASP A 95 -15.31 3.77 6.53
N ALA A 96 -14.02 3.80 6.19
CA ALA A 96 -13.53 3.31 4.91
C ALA A 96 -13.79 1.80 4.73
N VAL A 97 -13.55 0.99 5.77
CA VAL A 97 -13.83 -0.45 5.77
C VAL A 97 -15.32 -0.71 5.59
N SER A 98 -16.17 0.00 6.34
CA SER A 98 -17.63 -0.12 6.23
C SER A 98 -18.11 0.21 4.83
N ALA A 99 -17.63 1.31 4.24
CA ALA A 99 -17.97 1.71 2.88
C ALA A 99 -17.58 0.66 1.82
N LEU A 100 -16.41 0.02 1.97
CA LEU A 100 -15.97 -1.05 1.08
C LEU A 100 -16.83 -2.32 1.23
N ILE A 101 -17.22 -2.68 2.46
CA ILE A 101 -18.10 -3.83 2.71
C ILE A 101 -19.50 -3.58 2.12
N GLU A 102 -20.06 -2.39 2.34
CA GLU A 102 -21.34 -1.97 1.73
C GLU A 102 -21.27 -1.92 0.20
N GLY A 103 -20.09 -1.60 -0.36
CA GLY A 103 -19.76 -1.69 -1.77
C GLY A 103 -19.62 -3.13 -2.31
N GLY A 104 -19.73 -4.15 -1.45
CA GLY A 104 -19.70 -5.55 -1.82
C GLY A 104 -18.33 -6.24 -1.71
N CYS A 105 -17.32 -5.58 -1.14
CA CYS A 105 -16.03 -6.22 -0.86
C CYS A 105 -16.14 -7.13 0.38
N PRO A 106 -15.77 -8.42 0.30
CA PRO A 106 -15.82 -9.30 1.45
C PRO A 106 -14.77 -8.90 2.50
N PRO A 107 -15.07 -9.01 3.81
CA PRO A 107 -14.11 -8.65 4.87
C PRO A 107 -12.75 -9.36 4.77
N SER A 108 -12.71 -10.58 4.20
CA SER A 108 -11.48 -11.34 3.99
C SER A 108 -10.52 -10.73 2.96
N GLU A 109 -11.00 -9.78 2.14
CA GLU A 109 -10.19 -9.06 1.14
C GLU A 109 -9.73 -7.69 1.63
N ILE A 110 -10.10 -7.30 2.86
CA ILE A 110 -9.75 -6.01 3.46
C ILE A 110 -8.74 -6.22 4.58
N ALA A 111 -7.68 -5.42 4.58
CA ALA A 111 -6.70 -5.39 5.66
C ALA A 111 -6.42 -3.94 6.07
N VAL A 112 -6.40 -3.69 7.39
CA VAL A 112 -5.93 -2.43 7.98
C VAL A 112 -4.55 -2.69 8.56
N VAL A 113 -3.57 -1.88 8.17
CA VAL A 113 -2.16 -2.01 8.58
C VAL A 113 -1.72 -0.72 9.25
N THR A 114 -1.18 -0.82 10.47
CA THR A 114 -0.56 0.27 11.22
C THR A 114 0.87 -0.13 11.64
N PRO A 115 1.85 0.78 11.62
CA PRO A 115 3.20 0.53 12.14
C PRO A 115 3.23 0.27 13.65
#